data_AF-A0AAD4V578-F1
#
_entry.id   AF-A0AAD4V578-F1
#
_cell.length_a   1.000
_cell.length_b   1.000
_cell.length_c   1.000
_cell.angle_alpha   90.00
_cell.angle_beta   90.00
_cell.angle_gamma   90.00
#
_symmetry.space_group_name_H-M   'P 1'
#
loop_
_entity.id
_entity.type
_entity.pdbx_description
1 polymer ?
#
loop_
_entity_poly.entity_id
_entity_poly.type
_entity_poly.pdbx_seq_one_letter_code
_entity_poly.pdbx_strand_id
1 'polypeptide(L)'
;MADFTSVNKLSIKMLDSVEQGVDKLRDAERRLPTSDGNDHSATSSSSKSKIQSVPRILRSHSNLVKCFEPRVLAMGLIHHGECKEAEELKYTLAADFIKDCGCTYNHLYETILKNILQIKDCYDSETTKCYDDDEALAWMLFIDGCSTLQFIHKYDCLEEFGMNASQVVFARLDLFLLENQLPYRVLKLLMRSSRKEDELNRNMKRFAQMQIAAAEKPVERQTLAEKPVERQTLRSTNFKSLMDFVDQKEKEIKNMLRRRRGKPKYSTHLLDFLRKEMLGPSEELSYRGGKEDCSPSFRNAQELKAAGVHFRRSKTFSLKDVSFTSQGFAGFLSLPPINEDAMSLFLNLIAYEMCPDFRNDFAVTSYFSFLSSLIAHPEDAKQLRSARILCNLRGSDEALADLFHEIGPDLVLAHPMYKSINAKLEQHYKTKWKAWFAQFLEDHFSSPWAMLAFIGALIALILSGIQTWYAVLSFYQK
;
A
#
# COMPACT_ATOMS: atom_id res chain seq x y z
N MET A 1 17.16 26.21 34.67
CA MET A 1 16.32 25.16 35.28
C MET A 1 14.86 25.55 35.07
N ALA A 2 14.30 25.22 33.90
CA ALA A 2 12.87 25.35 33.65
C ALA A 2 12.19 24.09 34.20
N ASP A 3 11.56 24.27 35.35
CA ASP A 3 10.46 23.54 35.98
C ASP A 3 10.08 22.11 35.49
N PHE A 4 10.88 21.10 35.86
CA PHE A 4 10.52 19.68 35.76
C PHE A 4 9.25 19.33 36.58
N THR A 5 8.99 20.10 37.64
CA THR A 5 7.83 19.97 38.51
C THR A 5 6.53 20.44 37.85
N SER A 6 6.57 21.48 37.02
CA SER A 6 5.39 21.96 36.27
C SER A 6 4.98 21.01 35.16
N VAL A 7 5.93 20.35 34.47
CA VAL A 7 5.63 19.39 33.40
C VAL A 7 4.94 18.15 33.97
N ASN A 8 5.43 17.58 35.08
CA ASN A 8 4.79 16.44 35.72
C ASN A 8 3.40 16.77 36.28
N LYS A 9 3.18 17.98 36.80
CA LYS A 9 1.85 18.40 37.30
C LYS A 9 0.85 18.61 36.17
N LEU A 10 1.30 19.06 34.99
CA LEU A 10 0.46 19.16 33.79
C LEU A 10 0.08 17.79 33.26
N SER A 11 1.02 16.85 33.17
CA SER A 11 0.75 15.48 32.70
C SER A 11 -0.21 14.73 33.61
N ILE A 12 -0.07 14.85 34.95
CA ILE A 12 -0.99 14.22 35.90
C ILE A 12 -2.40 14.81 35.78
N LYS A 13 -2.55 16.14 35.75
CA LYS A 13 -3.87 16.78 35.55
C LYS A 13 -4.51 16.46 34.21
N MET A 14 -3.70 16.26 33.17
CA MET A 14 -4.17 15.85 31.86
C MET A 14 -4.75 14.43 31.92
N LEU A 15 -4.05 13.51 32.58
CA LEU A 15 -4.50 12.12 32.79
C LEU A 15 -5.79 12.05 33.62
N ASP A 16 -5.86 12.74 34.76
CA ASP A 16 -7.07 12.77 35.60
C ASP A 16 -8.31 13.27 34.83
N SER A 17 -8.10 14.26 33.96
CA SER A 17 -9.16 14.83 33.12
C SER A 17 -9.59 13.91 31.99
N VAL A 18 -8.70 13.08 31.45
CA VAL A 18 -9.01 12.09 30.42
C VAL A 18 -9.76 10.92 31.05
N GLU A 19 -9.33 10.45 32.22
CA GLU A 19 -9.99 9.38 32.98
C GLU A 19 -11.44 9.75 33.34
N GLN A 20 -11.68 10.98 33.81
CA GLN A 20 -13.04 11.48 34.03
C GLN A 20 -13.88 11.51 32.73
N GLY A 21 -13.23 11.75 31.58
CA GLY A 21 -13.88 11.70 30.27
C GLY A 21 -14.29 10.27 29.89
N VAL A 22 -13.41 9.30 30.15
CA VAL A 22 -13.67 7.86 29.93
C VAL A 22 -14.86 7.40 30.77
N ASP A 23 -14.89 7.73 32.06
CA ASP A 23 -16.01 7.36 32.94
C ASP A 23 -17.35 7.91 32.44
N LYS A 24 -17.37 9.16 31.97
CA LYS A 24 -18.55 9.78 31.39
C LYS A 24 -19.02 9.07 30.12
N LEU A 25 -18.09 8.64 29.27
CA LEU A 25 -18.44 7.89 28.06
C LEU A 25 -19.03 6.53 28.42
N ARG A 26 -18.43 5.80 29.37
CA ARG A 26 -18.96 4.52 29.86
C ARG A 26 -20.32 4.65 30.51
N ASP A 27 -20.52 5.71 31.29
CA ASP A 27 -21.83 6.02 31.87
C ASP A 27 -22.88 6.32 30.81
N ALA A 28 -22.51 6.97 29.70
CA ALA A 28 -23.41 7.23 28.59
C ALA A 28 -23.72 5.94 27.81
N GLU A 29 -22.72 5.10 27.55
CA GLU A 29 -22.90 3.79 26.92
C GLU A 29 -23.88 2.90 27.71
N ARG A 30 -23.74 2.84 29.04
CA ARG A 30 -24.66 2.09 29.92
C ARG A 30 -26.12 2.58 29.89
N ARG A 31 -26.38 3.79 29.38
CA ARG A 31 -27.73 4.38 29.29
C ARG A 31 -28.36 4.16 27.93
N LEU A 32 -27.65 3.58 26.97
CA LEU A 32 -28.22 3.21 25.68
C LEU A 32 -29.30 2.13 25.89
N PRO A 33 -30.46 2.24 25.25
CA PRO A 33 -31.51 1.24 25.35
C PRO A 33 -31.03 -0.09 24.76
N THR A 34 -31.27 -1.21 25.44
CA THR A 34 -31.16 -2.55 24.85
C THR A 34 -32.45 -2.84 24.10
N SER A 35 -32.45 -2.77 22.77
CA SER A 35 -33.66 -3.02 21.99
C SER A 35 -33.77 -4.49 21.56
N ASP A 36 -34.89 -5.12 21.94
CA ASP A 36 -35.46 -6.27 21.24
C ASP A 36 -35.84 -5.86 19.81
N GLY A 37 -35.57 -6.75 18.87
CA GLY A 37 -35.61 -6.48 17.44
C GLY A 37 -37.01 -6.21 16.87
N ASN A 38 -37.04 -5.44 15.78
CA ASN A 38 -37.92 -5.74 14.67
C ASN A 38 -37.50 -5.07 13.35
N ASP A 39 -37.86 -5.78 12.27
CA ASP A 39 -37.63 -5.55 10.84
C ASP A 39 -37.79 -4.11 10.32
N HIS A 40 -37.04 -3.77 9.25
CA HIS A 40 -37.63 -3.41 7.94
C HIS A 40 -36.63 -3.19 6.79
N SER A 41 -36.95 -3.89 5.70
CA SER A 41 -36.86 -3.55 4.26
C SER A 41 -35.64 -2.82 3.69
N ALA A 42 -34.90 -3.55 2.85
CA ALA A 42 -33.90 -3.04 1.93
C ALA A 42 -34.54 -2.33 0.71
N THR A 43 -33.94 -1.23 0.25
CA THR A 43 -34.06 -0.84 -1.16
C THR A 43 -32.91 0.03 -1.70
N SER A 44 -32.52 -0.37 -2.91
CA SER A 44 -31.80 0.34 -3.97
C SER A 44 -30.27 0.45 -3.89
N SER A 45 -29.64 -0.40 -4.71
CA SER A 45 -28.22 -0.44 -5.02
C SER A 45 -27.79 0.79 -5.82
N SER A 46 -26.86 1.56 -5.24
CA SER A 46 -25.99 2.44 -6.02
C SER A 46 -24.60 1.80 -6.05
N SER A 47 -23.95 1.82 -7.22
CA SER A 47 -22.64 1.20 -7.49
C SER A 47 -21.48 1.89 -6.75
N LYS A 48 -21.46 1.78 -5.42
CA LYS A 48 -20.41 2.28 -4.54
C LYS A 48 -19.71 1.09 -3.89
N SER A 49 -18.39 1.13 -3.87
CA SER A 49 -17.57 0.20 -3.09
C SER A 49 -17.97 0.24 -1.62
N LYS A 50 -18.07 -0.94 -1.03
CA LYS A 50 -18.49 -1.24 0.34
C LYS A 50 -17.31 -1.77 1.15
N ILE A 51 -17.38 -1.58 2.46
CA ILE A 51 -16.53 -2.28 3.41
C ILE A 51 -17.07 -3.69 3.57
N GLN A 52 -16.21 -4.67 3.31
CA GLN A 52 -16.59 -6.09 3.27
C GLN A 52 -15.39 -6.96 3.62
N SER A 53 -15.65 -8.25 3.79
CA SER A 53 -14.61 -9.24 4.07
C SER A 53 -13.66 -9.48 2.88
N VAL A 54 -12.44 -9.91 3.20
CA VAL A 54 -11.41 -10.30 2.24
C VAL A 54 -11.92 -11.42 1.34
N PRO A 55 -11.74 -11.32 0.01
CA PRO A 55 -12.15 -12.35 -0.93
C PRO A 55 -11.59 -13.73 -0.58
N ARG A 56 -12.43 -14.77 -0.74
CA ARG A 56 -12.09 -16.16 -0.39
C ARG A 56 -10.80 -16.68 -1.03
N ILE A 57 -10.49 -16.24 -2.24
CA ILE A 57 -9.27 -16.62 -2.99
C ILE A 57 -8.01 -16.24 -2.18
N LEU A 58 -7.97 -15.06 -1.58
CA LEU A 58 -6.84 -14.67 -0.74
C LEU A 58 -6.88 -15.35 0.62
N ARG A 59 -8.08 -15.54 1.19
CA ARG A 59 -8.26 -16.17 2.50
C ARG A 59 -7.95 -17.68 2.51
N SER A 60 -8.02 -18.37 1.37
CA SER A 60 -7.68 -19.80 1.29
C SER A 60 -6.18 -20.08 1.46
N HIS A 61 -5.33 -19.06 1.33
CA HIS A 61 -3.91 -19.15 1.64
C HIS A 61 -3.71 -19.06 3.14
N SER A 62 -3.50 -20.20 3.80
CA SER A 62 -3.36 -20.30 5.25
C SER A 62 -2.23 -19.42 5.81
N ASN A 63 -1.18 -19.17 5.02
CA ASN A 63 -0.07 -18.31 5.39
C ASN A 63 -0.42 -16.82 5.43
N LEU A 64 -1.50 -16.41 4.74
CA LEU A 64 -1.88 -14.99 4.56
C LEU A 64 -2.99 -14.53 5.51
N VAL A 65 -3.68 -15.45 6.20
CA VAL A 65 -4.80 -15.12 7.09
C VAL A 65 -4.42 -14.04 8.10
N LYS A 66 -3.24 -14.18 8.71
CA LYS A 66 -2.70 -13.22 9.70
C LYS A 66 -2.42 -11.83 9.14
N CYS A 67 -2.37 -11.65 7.82
CA CYS A 67 -2.17 -10.36 7.18
C CYS A 67 -3.45 -9.53 7.10
N PHE A 68 -4.60 -10.11 7.44
CA PHE A 68 -5.91 -9.47 7.36
C PHE A 68 -6.55 -9.22 8.74
N GLU A 69 -5.99 -9.78 9.81
CA GLU A 69 -6.51 -9.69 11.17
C GLU A 69 -5.80 -8.58 11.98
N PRO A 70 -6.54 -7.75 12.74
CA PRO A 70 -5.94 -6.71 13.59
C PRO A 70 -5.15 -7.33 14.74
N ARG A 71 -4.05 -6.68 15.13
CA ARG A 71 -3.13 -7.19 16.16
C ARG A 71 -3.16 -6.41 17.46
N VAL A 72 -3.49 -5.12 17.38
CA VAL A 72 -3.47 -4.16 18.49
C VAL A 72 -4.73 -3.32 18.52
N LEU A 73 -5.26 -2.92 17.36
CA LEU A 73 -6.38 -1.99 17.29
C LEU A 73 -7.47 -2.49 16.36
N ALA A 74 -8.55 -3.03 16.93
CA ALA A 74 -9.74 -3.46 16.21
C ALA A 74 -10.77 -2.32 16.09
N MET A 75 -11.24 -2.10 14.87
CA MET A 75 -12.02 -0.94 14.42
C MET A 75 -13.16 -1.37 13.52
N GLY A 76 -14.30 -0.69 13.65
CA GLY A 76 -15.48 -0.93 12.83
C GLY A 76 -16.14 -2.28 13.15
N LEU A 77 -17.04 -2.70 12.26
CA LEU A 77 -18.00 -3.77 12.55
C LEU A 77 -17.39 -5.18 12.58
N ILE A 78 -16.46 -5.49 11.66
CA ILE A 78 -16.05 -6.87 11.40
C ILE A 78 -15.23 -7.45 12.56
N HIS A 79 -14.31 -6.67 13.13
CA HIS A 79 -13.43 -7.10 14.22
C HIS A 79 -13.81 -6.51 15.58
N HIS A 80 -15.02 -5.93 15.71
CA HIS A 80 -15.44 -5.29 16.95
C HIS A 80 -15.35 -6.26 18.14
N GLY A 81 -14.68 -5.84 19.22
CA GLY A 81 -14.56 -6.63 20.45
C GLY A 81 -13.51 -7.75 20.43
N GLU A 82 -12.76 -7.94 19.34
CA GLU A 82 -11.72 -8.98 19.29
C GLU A 82 -10.46 -8.64 20.11
N CYS A 83 -10.16 -7.36 20.32
CA CYS A 83 -9.04 -6.89 21.15
C CYS A 83 -9.54 -6.11 22.37
N LYS A 84 -9.65 -6.78 23.53
CA LYS A 84 -10.17 -6.17 24.77
C LYS A 84 -9.30 -5.02 25.27
N GLU A 85 -7.99 -5.17 25.23
CA GLU A 85 -7.04 -4.11 25.62
C GLU A 85 -7.12 -2.90 24.68
N ALA A 86 -7.54 -3.11 23.42
CA ALA A 86 -7.75 -2.04 22.46
C ALA A 86 -8.96 -1.17 22.82
N GLU A 87 -10.02 -1.77 23.39
CA GLU A 87 -11.23 -1.02 23.77
C GLU A 87 -10.91 0.06 24.81
N GLU A 88 -10.11 -0.26 25.83
CA GLU A 88 -9.65 0.71 26.83
C GLU A 88 -8.89 1.89 26.19
N LEU A 89 -7.96 1.57 25.27
CA LEU A 89 -7.20 2.58 24.54
C LEU A 89 -8.11 3.45 23.66
N LYS A 90 -9.12 2.86 23.00
CA LYS A 90 -10.06 3.59 22.15
C LYS A 90 -10.88 4.60 22.94
N TYR A 91 -11.40 4.21 24.11
CA TYR A 91 -12.11 5.13 25.00
C TYR A 91 -11.20 6.28 25.46
N THR A 92 -9.94 5.97 25.80
CA THR A 92 -8.96 6.97 26.21
C THR A 92 -8.67 7.98 25.09
N LEU A 93 -8.41 7.49 23.88
CA LEU A 93 -8.17 8.33 22.69
C LEU A 93 -9.42 9.15 22.30
N ALA A 94 -10.61 8.56 22.41
CA ALA A 94 -11.86 9.26 22.12
C ALA A 94 -12.14 10.37 23.14
N ALA A 95 -11.92 10.13 24.43
CA ALA A 95 -12.05 11.15 25.47
C ALA A 95 -11.09 12.33 25.23
N ASP A 96 -9.83 12.05 24.87
CA ASP A 96 -8.84 13.08 24.54
C ASP A 96 -9.23 13.86 23.27
N PHE A 97 -9.75 13.19 22.24
CA PHE A 97 -10.31 13.86 21.05
C PHE A 97 -11.43 14.84 21.42
N ILE A 98 -12.39 14.41 22.24
CA ILE A 98 -13.55 15.21 22.61
C ILE A 98 -13.12 16.46 23.37
N LYS A 99 -12.16 16.31 24.30
CA LYS A 99 -11.57 17.43 25.04
C LYS A 99 -10.91 18.44 24.09
N ASP A 100 -10.23 17.95 23.07
CA ASP A 100 -9.41 18.75 22.15
C ASP A 100 -10.16 19.33 20.95
N CYS A 101 -11.27 18.71 20.52
CA CYS A 101 -11.97 19.07 19.28
C CYS A 101 -12.77 20.38 19.37
N GLY A 102 -13.02 20.87 20.59
CA GLY A 102 -13.80 22.07 20.85
C GLY A 102 -15.32 21.89 20.69
N CYS A 103 -15.80 20.65 20.75
CA CYS A 103 -17.20 20.24 20.67
C CYS A 103 -17.57 19.30 21.83
N THR A 104 -18.87 19.18 22.12
CA THR A 104 -19.36 18.24 23.13
C THR A 104 -19.50 16.83 22.54
N TYR A 105 -19.34 15.80 23.37
CA TYR A 105 -19.54 14.42 22.93
C TYR A 105 -20.96 14.19 22.39
N ASN A 106 -21.99 14.77 23.02
CA ASN A 106 -23.39 14.70 22.56
C ASN A 106 -23.53 15.19 21.11
N HIS A 107 -22.91 16.32 20.77
CA HIS A 107 -22.99 16.86 19.42
C HIS A 107 -22.34 15.92 18.39
N LEU A 108 -21.18 15.34 18.71
CA LEU A 108 -20.48 14.42 17.84
C LEU A 108 -21.25 13.09 17.67
N TYR A 109 -21.71 12.50 18.78
CA TYR A 109 -22.52 11.28 18.78
C TYR A 109 -23.81 11.46 17.99
N GLU A 110 -24.58 12.52 18.26
CA GLU A 110 -25.81 12.83 17.51
C GLU A 110 -25.55 13.03 16.01
N THR A 111 -24.38 13.57 15.63
CA THR A 111 -24.00 13.73 14.23
C THR A 111 -23.85 12.37 13.54
N ILE A 112 -23.26 11.38 14.22
CA ILE A 112 -23.16 10.01 13.72
C ILE A 112 -24.53 9.35 13.67
N LEU A 113 -25.29 9.40 14.77
CA LEU A 113 -26.62 8.80 14.88
C LEU A 113 -27.58 9.30 13.79
N LYS A 114 -27.64 10.62 13.55
CA LYS A 114 -28.47 11.22 12.48
C LYS A 114 -28.07 10.76 11.07
N ASN A 115 -26.86 10.24 10.89
CA ASN A 115 -26.35 9.76 9.60
C ASN A 115 -26.25 8.23 9.52
N ILE A 116 -26.74 7.49 10.52
CA ILE A 116 -26.47 6.05 10.68
C ILE A 116 -26.87 5.22 9.47
N LEU A 117 -28.07 5.44 8.90
CA LEU A 117 -28.54 4.71 7.71
C LEU A 117 -27.62 4.89 6.49
N GLN A 118 -27.08 6.10 6.30
CA GLN A 118 -26.14 6.37 5.20
C GLN A 118 -24.75 5.80 5.47
N ILE A 119 -24.40 5.60 6.75
CA ILE A 119 -23.16 4.95 7.17
C ILE A 119 -23.29 3.42 7.04
N LYS A 120 -24.46 2.84 7.36
CA LYS A 120 -24.79 1.42 7.11
C LYS A 120 -24.68 1.07 5.63
N ASP A 121 -25.14 1.95 4.73
CA ASP A 121 -24.97 1.79 3.27
C ASP A 121 -23.48 1.84 2.83
N CYS A 122 -22.51 2.07 3.70
CA CYS A 122 -21.09 1.92 3.35
C CYS A 122 -20.55 0.51 3.59
N TYR A 123 -21.32 -0.37 4.25
CA TYR A 123 -20.96 -1.76 4.52
C TYR A 123 -21.69 -2.71 3.57
N ASP A 124 -21.11 -3.89 3.37
CA ASP A 124 -21.82 -5.01 2.77
C ASP A 124 -23.00 -5.45 3.65
N SER A 125 -24.09 -5.87 3.02
CA SER A 125 -25.32 -6.22 3.74
C SER A 125 -25.13 -7.36 4.73
N GLU A 126 -24.24 -8.32 4.44
CA GLU A 126 -23.95 -9.43 5.35
C GLU A 126 -23.24 -8.95 6.61
N THR A 127 -22.34 -7.98 6.49
CA THR A 127 -21.59 -7.41 7.62
C THR A 127 -22.50 -6.67 8.62
N THR A 128 -23.60 -6.08 8.14
CA THR A 128 -24.53 -5.32 8.99
C THR A 128 -25.57 -6.18 9.72
N LYS A 129 -25.70 -7.48 9.39
CA LYS A 129 -26.73 -8.36 9.97
C LYS A 129 -26.58 -8.59 11.48
N CYS A 130 -25.38 -8.40 12.02
CA CYS A 130 -25.13 -8.56 13.45
C CYS A 130 -25.48 -7.31 14.28
N TYR A 131 -25.93 -6.23 13.63
CA TYR A 131 -26.22 -4.94 14.26
C TYR A 131 -27.62 -4.45 13.86
N ASP A 132 -28.62 -4.97 14.56
CA ASP A 132 -30.01 -4.53 14.45
C ASP A 132 -30.27 -3.22 15.21
N ASP A 133 -29.44 -2.92 16.20
CA ASP A 133 -29.50 -1.69 17.00
C ASP A 133 -28.65 -0.57 16.38
N ASP A 134 -29.33 0.42 15.80
CA ASP A 134 -28.72 1.60 15.21
C ASP A 134 -28.03 2.52 16.24
N GLU A 135 -28.47 2.55 17.49
CA GLU A 135 -27.85 3.35 18.55
C GLU A 135 -26.53 2.73 19.01
N ALA A 136 -26.52 1.41 19.26
CA ALA A 136 -25.30 0.67 19.59
C ALA A 136 -24.28 0.78 18.45
N LEU A 137 -24.73 0.65 17.19
CA LEU A 137 -23.88 0.81 16.01
C LEU A 137 -23.31 2.25 15.92
N ALA A 138 -24.16 3.26 16.12
CA ALA A 138 -23.73 4.66 16.10
C ALA A 138 -22.71 4.96 17.22
N TRP A 139 -22.90 4.38 18.40
CA TRP A 139 -22.00 4.54 19.53
C TRP A 139 -20.63 3.95 19.24
N MET A 140 -20.59 2.71 18.77
CA MET A 140 -19.34 2.04 18.36
C MET A 140 -18.59 2.89 17.32
N LEU A 141 -19.27 3.29 16.25
CA LEU A 141 -18.67 4.09 15.17
C LEU A 141 -18.21 5.47 15.65
N PHE A 142 -18.89 6.05 16.63
CA PHE A 142 -18.50 7.31 17.26
C PHE A 142 -17.19 7.18 18.05
N ILE A 143 -17.08 6.17 18.91
CA ILE A 143 -15.87 5.90 19.70
C ILE A 143 -14.70 5.58 18.77
N ASP A 144 -14.90 4.64 17.85
CA ASP A 144 -13.90 4.21 16.87
C ASP A 144 -13.48 5.37 15.94
N GLY A 145 -14.43 6.22 15.52
CA GLY A 145 -14.13 7.39 14.71
C GLY A 145 -13.29 8.43 15.45
N CYS A 146 -13.63 8.73 16.71
CA CYS A 146 -12.87 9.69 17.53
C CYS A 146 -11.48 9.17 17.86
N SER A 147 -11.38 7.90 18.24
CA SER A 147 -10.10 7.25 18.57
C SER A 147 -9.17 7.19 17.36
N THR A 148 -9.68 6.88 16.16
CA THR A 148 -8.90 6.92 14.91
C THR A 148 -8.32 8.30 14.64
N LEU A 149 -9.15 9.35 14.75
CA LEU A 149 -8.71 10.71 14.49
C LEU A 149 -7.66 11.17 15.50
N GLN A 150 -7.81 10.82 16.77
CA GLN A 150 -6.84 11.17 17.80
C GLN A 150 -5.54 10.38 17.66
N PHE A 151 -5.62 9.08 17.36
CA PHE A 151 -4.45 8.25 17.08
C PHE A 151 -3.60 8.87 15.98
N ILE A 152 -4.24 9.29 14.88
CA ILE A 152 -3.57 9.94 13.75
C ILE A 152 -3.02 11.33 14.15
N HIS A 153 -3.76 12.09 14.95
CA HIS A 153 -3.36 13.43 15.38
C HIS A 153 -2.16 13.39 16.34
N LYS A 154 -2.11 12.40 17.23
CA LYS A 154 -1.09 12.22 18.27
C LYS A 154 -0.06 11.15 17.93
N TYR A 155 0.05 10.73 16.66
CA TYR A 155 0.88 9.60 16.24
C TYR A 155 2.33 9.67 16.76
N ASP A 156 2.93 10.86 16.75
CA ASP A 156 4.31 11.09 17.21
C ASP A 156 4.45 11.12 18.75
N CYS A 157 3.35 11.05 19.51
CA CYS A 157 3.27 11.17 20.98
C CYS A 157 2.42 10.06 21.62
N LEU A 158 2.22 8.91 20.96
CA LEU A 158 1.34 7.83 21.45
C LEU A 158 1.85 7.13 22.73
N GLU A 159 3.11 7.36 23.09
CA GLU A 159 3.68 6.94 24.38
C GLU A 159 2.98 7.59 25.58
N GLU A 160 2.37 8.78 25.42
CA GLU A 160 1.53 9.43 26.43
C GLU A 160 0.27 8.61 26.76
N PHE A 161 -0.14 7.71 25.85
CA PHE A 161 -1.29 6.82 26.01
C PHE A 161 -0.88 5.40 26.43
N GLY A 162 0.37 5.22 26.89
CA GLY A 162 0.88 3.92 27.34
C GLY A 162 1.25 2.96 26.22
N MET A 163 1.29 3.42 24.96
CA MET A 163 1.70 2.58 23.84
C MET A 163 3.22 2.54 23.70
N ASN A 164 3.78 1.34 23.56
CA ASN A 164 5.18 1.20 23.16
C ASN A 164 5.35 1.30 21.64
N ALA A 165 6.58 1.51 21.17
CA ALA A 165 6.88 1.69 19.74
C ALA A 165 6.37 0.54 18.85
N SER A 166 6.45 -0.71 19.32
CA SER A 166 5.95 -1.87 18.57
C SER A 166 4.42 -1.85 18.43
N GLN A 167 3.71 -1.51 19.52
CA GLN A 167 2.26 -1.36 19.50
C GLN A 167 1.82 -0.24 18.56
N VAL A 168 2.54 0.89 18.54
CA VAL A 168 2.25 2.01 17.63
C VAL A 168 2.40 1.58 16.16
N VAL A 169 3.44 0.81 15.83
CA VAL A 169 3.64 0.29 14.48
C VAL A 169 2.51 -0.66 14.08
N PHE A 170 2.13 -1.61 14.94
CA PHE A 170 1.07 -2.57 14.63
C PHE A 170 -0.31 -1.90 14.57
N ALA A 171 -0.67 -1.04 15.52
CA ALA A 171 -1.93 -0.29 15.48
C ALA A 171 -2.05 0.56 14.21
N ARG A 172 -0.94 1.17 13.77
CA ARG A 172 -0.89 1.89 12.49
C ARG A 172 -1.19 0.98 11.29
N LEU A 173 -0.65 -0.25 11.26
CA LEU A 173 -0.93 -1.21 10.21
C LEU A 173 -2.38 -1.68 10.26
N ASP A 174 -2.90 -1.92 11.46
CA ASP A 174 -4.28 -2.35 11.68
C ASP A 174 -5.29 -1.36 11.08
N LEU A 175 -5.04 -0.04 11.16
CA LEU A 175 -5.90 1.00 10.58
C LEU A 175 -6.03 0.92 9.04
N PHE A 176 -5.16 0.18 8.35
CA PHE A 176 -5.18 -0.01 6.90
C PHE A 176 -5.58 -1.43 6.48
N LEU A 177 -5.99 -2.31 7.39
CA LEU A 177 -6.53 -3.62 7.01
C LEU A 177 -7.92 -3.48 6.40
N LEU A 178 -8.22 -4.22 5.34
CA LEU A 178 -9.49 -4.14 4.62
C LEU A 178 -10.70 -4.42 5.51
N GLU A 179 -10.59 -5.42 6.37
CA GLU A 179 -11.67 -5.83 7.29
C GLU A 179 -11.76 -4.92 8.53
N ASN A 180 -10.72 -4.14 8.82
CA ASN A 180 -10.63 -3.28 10.00
C ASN A 180 -10.91 -1.82 9.66
N GLN A 181 -12.01 -1.56 8.95
CA GLN A 181 -12.31 -0.24 8.38
C GLN A 181 -13.57 0.41 8.96
N LEU A 182 -13.46 1.74 9.11
CA LEU A 182 -14.59 2.65 9.27
C LEU A 182 -14.92 3.32 7.92
N PRO A 183 -16.20 3.59 7.64
CA PRO A 183 -16.59 4.46 6.55
C PRO A 183 -15.91 5.80 6.74
N TYR A 184 -15.18 6.24 5.72
CA TYR A 184 -14.49 7.54 5.75
C TYR A 184 -15.46 8.69 6.02
N ARG A 185 -16.75 8.47 5.72
CA ARG A 185 -17.84 9.37 6.08
C ARG A 185 -17.90 9.66 7.59
N VAL A 186 -17.70 8.66 8.45
CA VAL A 186 -17.65 8.83 9.91
C VAL A 186 -16.56 9.82 10.28
N LEU A 187 -15.32 9.54 9.83
CA LEU A 187 -14.17 10.41 10.08
C LEU A 187 -14.42 11.83 9.58
N LYS A 188 -15.04 11.98 8.42
CA LYS A 188 -15.34 13.29 7.83
C LYS A 188 -16.40 14.07 8.62
N LEU A 189 -17.45 13.40 9.10
CA LEU A 189 -18.46 14.04 9.93
C LEU A 189 -17.82 14.57 11.22
N LEU A 190 -17.00 13.76 11.88
CA LEU A 190 -16.29 14.14 13.10
C LEU A 190 -15.28 15.27 12.86
N MET A 191 -14.48 15.19 11.78
CA MET A 191 -13.53 16.25 11.42
C MET A 191 -14.23 17.59 11.16
N ARG A 192 -15.37 17.58 10.46
CA ARG A 192 -16.17 18.79 10.15
C ARG A 192 -16.85 19.40 11.37
N SER A 193 -17.25 18.56 12.31
CA SER A 193 -17.80 19.04 13.57
C SER A 193 -16.70 19.67 14.43
N SER A 194 -15.46 19.18 14.34
CA SER A 194 -14.31 19.68 15.10
C SER A 194 -13.82 21.06 14.64
N ARG A 195 -13.37 21.90 15.60
CA ARG A 195 -12.68 23.16 15.32
C ARG A 195 -11.30 22.97 14.68
N LYS A 196 -10.78 21.74 14.67
CA LYS A 196 -9.48 21.35 14.10
C LYS A 196 -9.60 20.71 12.71
N GLU A 197 -10.69 20.90 11.97
CA GLU A 197 -10.93 20.24 10.66
C GLU A 197 -9.70 20.29 9.73
N ASP A 198 -9.12 21.47 9.52
CA ASP A 198 -7.97 21.64 8.62
C ASP A 198 -6.71 20.90 9.10
N GLU A 199 -6.48 20.87 10.41
CA GLU A 199 -5.36 20.17 11.01
C GLU A 199 -5.52 18.66 10.92
N LEU A 200 -6.71 18.14 11.21
CA LEU A 200 -7.03 16.72 11.08
C LEU A 200 -6.89 16.25 9.63
N ASN A 201 -7.35 17.05 8.66
CA ASN A 201 -7.17 16.75 7.24
C ASN A 201 -5.69 16.70 6.83
N ARG A 202 -4.85 17.63 7.35
CA ARG A 202 -3.40 17.61 7.11
C ARG A 202 -2.74 16.38 7.73
N ASN A 203 -3.12 16.02 8.96
CA ASN A 203 -2.57 14.87 9.66
C ASN A 203 -2.96 13.56 8.98
N MET A 204 -4.21 13.43 8.53
CA MET A 204 -4.67 12.29 7.72
C MET A 204 -3.83 12.09 6.47
N LYS A 205 -3.55 13.19 5.74
CA LYS A 205 -2.69 13.14 4.56
C LYS A 205 -1.25 12.76 4.91
N ARG A 206 -0.67 13.38 5.94
CA ARG A 206 0.68 13.05 6.41
C ARG A 206 0.78 11.59 6.82
N PHE A 207 -0.22 11.07 7.52
CA PHE A 207 -0.28 9.69 8.00
C PHE A 207 -0.32 8.67 6.85
N ALA A 208 -1.14 8.91 5.81
CA ALA A 208 -1.09 8.10 4.59
C ALA A 208 0.28 8.20 3.89
N GLN A 209 0.85 9.41 3.81
CA GLN A 209 2.17 9.60 3.22
C GLN A 209 3.31 8.92 4.00
N MET A 210 3.18 8.73 5.32
CA MET A 210 4.18 7.97 6.07
C MET A 210 4.26 6.50 5.64
N GLN A 211 3.14 5.89 5.24
CA GLN A 211 3.14 4.53 4.67
C GLN A 211 3.90 4.46 3.34
N ILE A 212 3.77 5.54 2.58
CA ILE A 212 4.39 5.71 1.28
C ILE A 212 5.90 6.02 1.44
N ALA A 213 6.26 6.93 2.37
CA ALA A 213 7.59 7.51 2.51
C ALA A 213 8.50 6.85 3.57
N ALA A 214 8.05 5.80 4.28
CA ALA A 214 8.89 5.06 5.23
C ALA A 214 10.19 4.49 4.61
N ALA A 215 10.43 4.61 3.29
CA ALA A 215 11.70 4.29 2.63
C ALA A 215 12.64 5.48 2.35
N GLU A 216 12.41 6.62 2.99
CA GLU A 216 13.30 7.80 2.97
C GLU A 216 13.86 8.14 4.35
N LYS A 217 14.37 7.18 5.14
CA LYS A 217 15.42 7.59 6.09
C LYS A 217 16.67 7.91 5.26
N PRO A 218 17.14 9.16 5.18
CA PRO A 218 18.44 9.43 4.60
C PRO A 218 19.45 8.72 5.48
N VAL A 219 20.32 7.91 4.87
CA VAL A 219 21.55 7.50 5.53
C VAL A 219 22.27 8.80 5.88
N GLU A 220 22.46 9.08 7.17
CA GLU A 220 23.42 10.06 7.64
C GLU A 220 24.77 9.68 7.02
N ARG A 221 25.15 10.37 5.94
CA ARG A 221 26.55 10.45 5.59
C ARG A 221 27.19 11.14 6.77
N GLN A 222 27.94 10.38 7.56
CA GLN A 222 29.05 10.91 8.35
C GLN A 222 29.90 11.71 7.36
N THR A 223 29.64 13.01 7.31
CA THR A 223 30.46 13.95 6.59
C THR A 223 31.65 14.17 7.49
N LEU A 224 32.80 13.62 7.08
CA LEU A 224 34.08 14.15 7.52
C LEU A 224 34.00 15.67 7.30
N ALA A 225 34.33 16.41 8.35
CA ALA A 225 34.28 17.87 8.37
C ALA A 225 35.11 18.48 7.24
N GLU A 226 34.48 18.78 6.10
CA GLU A 226 35.02 19.71 5.13
C GLU A 226 34.67 21.13 5.59
N LYS A 227 35.70 21.90 5.92
CA LYS A 227 35.57 23.31 6.31
C LYS A 227 34.88 24.11 5.19
N PRO A 228 33.97 25.04 5.52
CA PRO A 228 33.28 25.81 4.50
C PRO A 228 34.27 26.77 3.83
N VAL A 229 34.46 26.58 2.52
CA VAL A 229 35.04 27.61 1.66
C VAL A 229 33.95 28.68 1.45
N GLU A 230 34.23 29.86 1.94
CA GLU A 230 33.39 31.05 1.87
C GLU A 230 33.19 31.46 0.40
N ARG A 231 32.05 31.09 -0.21
CA ARG A 231 31.59 31.66 -1.48
C ARG A 231 30.59 32.77 -1.17
N GLN A 232 31.07 34.01 -1.18
CA GLN A 232 30.23 35.20 -1.29
C GLN A 232 29.32 35.05 -2.51
N THR A 233 28.02 34.88 -2.27
CA THR A 233 26.98 34.96 -3.31
C THR A 233 26.25 36.28 -3.16
N LEU A 234 26.47 37.14 -4.15
CA LEU A 234 25.78 38.41 -4.35
C LEU A 234 24.26 38.13 -4.44
N ARG A 235 23.51 38.42 -3.37
CA ARG A 235 22.03 38.32 -3.36
C ARG A 235 21.44 39.42 -4.25
N SER A 236 21.26 39.11 -5.53
CA SER A 236 20.42 39.90 -6.43
C SER A 236 18.94 39.72 -6.04
N THR A 237 18.27 40.83 -5.77
CA THR A 237 16.81 40.95 -5.54
C THR A 237 15.97 40.28 -6.62
N ASN A 238 16.52 40.08 -7.82
CA ASN A 238 15.82 39.47 -8.96
C ASN A 238 15.63 37.95 -8.79
N PHE A 239 16.50 37.25 -8.06
CA PHE A 239 16.37 35.80 -7.89
C PHE A 239 15.24 35.44 -6.92
N LYS A 240 15.07 36.21 -5.84
CA LYS A 240 13.96 36.00 -4.89
C LYS A 240 12.61 36.30 -5.54
N SER A 241 12.53 37.39 -6.30
CA SER A 241 11.33 37.74 -7.08
C SER A 241 10.99 36.68 -8.14
N LEU A 242 11.98 36.05 -8.76
CA LEU A 242 11.77 34.96 -9.70
C LEU A 242 11.20 33.72 -9.01
N MET A 243 11.73 33.35 -7.84
CA MET A 243 11.24 32.21 -7.06
C MET A 243 9.81 32.45 -6.55
N ASP A 244 9.52 33.66 -6.05
CA ASP A 244 8.16 34.04 -5.62
C ASP A 244 7.16 33.98 -6.79
N PHE A 245 7.58 34.36 -8.01
CA PHE A 245 6.76 34.25 -9.22
C PHE A 245 6.53 32.79 -9.65
N VAL A 246 7.55 31.93 -9.55
CA VAL A 246 7.42 30.49 -9.85
C VAL A 246 6.45 29.83 -8.87
N ASP A 247 6.57 30.12 -7.58
CA ASP A 247 5.68 29.61 -6.54
C ASP A 247 4.22 30.08 -6.75
N GLN A 248 4.04 31.35 -7.13
CA GLN A 248 2.73 31.92 -7.47
C GLN A 248 2.10 31.18 -8.67
N LYS A 249 2.87 30.95 -9.74
CA LYS A 249 2.40 30.26 -10.95
C LYS A 249 2.08 28.80 -10.68
N GLU A 250 2.88 28.12 -9.86
CA GLU A 250 2.60 26.74 -9.44
C GLU A 250 1.28 26.65 -8.66
N LYS A 251 1.00 27.63 -7.78
CA LYS A 251 -0.26 27.74 -7.02
C LYS A 251 -1.46 27.98 -7.93
N GLU A 252 -1.33 28.86 -8.92
CA GLU A 252 -2.37 29.13 -9.93
C GLU A 252 -2.66 27.88 -10.77
N ILE A 253 -1.62 27.17 -11.24
CA ILE A 253 -1.77 25.93 -12.01
C ILE A 253 -2.48 24.86 -11.17
N LYS A 254 -2.08 24.67 -9.90
CA LYS A 254 -2.75 23.74 -8.97
C LYS A 254 -4.24 24.09 -8.78
N ASN A 255 -4.58 25.37 -8.68
CA ASN A 255 -5.97 25.82 -8.54
C ASN A 255 -6.79 25.69 -9.84
N MET A 256 -6.19 25.93 -11.00
CA MET A 256 -6.84 25.70 -12.30
C MET A 256 -7.10 24.21 -12.54
N LEU A 257 -6.16 23.33 -12.18
CA LEU A 257 -6.32 21.88 -12.23
C LEU A 257 -7.42 21.39 -11.28
N ARG A 258 -7.60 22.03 -10.11
CA ARG A 258 -8.71 21.75 -9.18
C ARG A 258 -10.08 22.11 -9.76
N ARG A 259 -10.18 23.22 -10.51
CA ARG A 259 -11.45 23.68 -11.12
C ARG A 259 -11.92 22.83 -12.30
N ARG A 260 -11.01 22.13 -12.98
CA ARG A 260 -11.34 21.18 -14.08
C ARG A 260 -11.77 19.80 -13.59
N ARG A 261 -11.52 19.44 -12.33
CA ARG A 261 -11.94 18.16 -11.75
C ARG A 261 -13.39 18.27 -11.27
N GLY A 262 -14.24 17.32 -11.68
CA GLY A 262 -15.57 17.15 -11.10
C GLY A 262 -15.51 17.00 -9.56
N LYS A 263 -16.66 17.12 -8.88
CA LYS A 263 -16.73 16.99 -7.42
C LYS A 263 -15.95 15.74 -6.96
N PRO A 264 -15.00 15.84 -6.02
CA PRO A 264 -14.18 14.71 -5.63
C PRO A 264 -15.08 13.59 -5.11
N LYS A 265 -15.02 12.42 -5.75
CA LYS A 265 -15.65 11.20 -5.25
C LYS A 265 -14.94 10.81 -3.97
N TYR A 266 -15.61 10.98 -2.84
CA TYR A 266 -15.05 10.72 -1.52
C TYR A 266 -14.56 9.27 -1.41
N SER A 267 -13.54 9.05 -0.58
CA SER A 267 -13.08 7.69 -0.28
C SER A 267 -14.12 6.92 0.50
N THR A 268 -14.21 5.61 0.24
CA THR A 268 -15.12 4.74 0.99
C THR A 268 -14.63 4.57 2.43
N HIS A 269 -13.34 4.33 2.62
CA HIS A 269 -12.68 4.11 3.91
C HIS A 269 -11.19 4.55 3.84
N LEU A 270 -10.43 4.34 4.92
CA LEU A 270 -9.05 4.82 5.05
C LEU A 270 -8.09 4.11 4.09
N LEU A 271 -8.26 2.81 3.87
CA LEU A 271 -7.49 2.06 2.87
C LEU A 271 -7.71 2.56 1.42
N ASP A 272 -8.94 2.94 1.03
CA ASP A 272 -9.21 3.58 -0.28
C ASP A 272 -8.58 4.98 -0.36
N PHE A 273 -8.56 5.73 0.75
CA PHE A 273 -7.84 7.00 0.83
C PHE A 273 -6.34 6.81 0.57
N LEU A 274 -5.71 5.84 1.22
CA LEU A 274 -4.30 5.51 1.01
C LEU A 274 -4.03 5.08 -0.44
N ARG A 275 -4.88 4.21 -1.01
CA ARG A 275 -4.77 3.78 -2.41
C ARG A 275 -4.73 4.98 -3.37
N LYS A 276 -5.62 5.95 -3.18
CA LYS A 276 -5.66 7.17 -4.01
C LYS A 276 -4.42 8.03 -3.84
N GLU A 277 -3.87 8.14 -2.63
CA GLU A 277 -2.61 8.86 -2.40
C GLU A 277 -1.42 8.15 -3.07
N MET A 278 -1.37 6.80 -3.06
CA MET A 278 -0.32 6.02 -3.73
C MET A 278 -0.35 6.14 -5.27
N LEU A 279 -1.54 6.16 -5.85
CA LEU A 279 -1.73 6.20 -7.30
C LEU A 279 -1.72 7.61 -7.88
N GLY A 280 -1.76 8.63 -7.03
CA GLY A 280 -1.93 10.03 -7.45
C GLY A 280 -3.28 10.28 -8.14
N PRO A 281 -3.44 11.45 -8.78
CA PRO A 281 -4.67 11.75 -9.51
C PRO A 281 -4.94 10.72 -10.59
N SER A 282 -6.10 10.08 -10.53
CA SER A 282 -6.55 9.19 -11.60
C SER A 282 -6.93 10.02 -12.82
N GLU A 283 -6.36 9.70 -13.98
CA GLU A 283 -6.98 10.05 -15.25
C GLU A 283 -8.10 9.02 -15.46
N GLU A 284 -9.32 9.47 -15.73
CA GLU A 284 -10.42 8.59 -16.13
C GLU A 284 -10.04 7.93 -17.46
N LEU A 285 -9.33 6.80 -17.39
CA LEU A 285 -9.03 5.99 -18.55
C LEU A 285 -10.30 5.20 -18.88
N SER A 286 -11.03 5.66 -19.89
CA SER A 286 -12.07 4.86 -20.53
C SER A 286 -11.42 3.59 -21.08
N TYR A 287 -11.70 2.46 -20.43
CA TYR A 287 -11.28 1.15 -20.92
C TYR A 287 -11.99 0.86 -22.26
N ARG A 288 -11.27 0.96 -23.38
CA ARG A 288 -11.67 0.29 -24.62
C ARG A 288 -11.03 -1.09 -24.60
N GLY A 289 -11.86 -2.12 -24.47
CA GLY A 289 -11.42 -3.50 -24.63
C GLY A 289 -10.79 -3.68 -26.01
N GLY A 290 -9.46 -3.75 -26.06
CA GLY A 290 -8.71 -4.26 -27.20
C GLY A 290 -8.65 -5.77 -27.14
N LYS A 291 -8.61 -6.42 -28.30
CA LYS A 291 -8.46 -7.88 -28.44
C LYS A 291 -7.31 -8.39 -27.58
N GLU A 292 -7.56 -9.50 -26.89
CA GLU A 292 -6.53 -10.28 -26.20
C GLU A 292 -5.57 -10.88 -27.23
N ASP A 293 -4.47 -10.18 -27.50
CA ASP A 293 -3.27 -10.81 -28.05
C ASP A 293 -2.58 -11.60 -26.92
N CYS A 294 -1.99 -12.75 -27.27
CA CYS A 294 -1.19 -13.58 -26.35
C CYS A 294 -0.30 -12.70 -25.47
N SER A 295 -0.53 -12.74 -24.16
CA SER A 295 0.29 -12.03 -23.17
C SER A 295 1.77 -12.35 -23.43
N PRO A 296 2.64 -11.32 -23.54
CA PRO A 296 4.08 -11.56 -23.70
C PRO A 296 4.55 -12.46 -22.56
N SER A 297 5.41 -13.44 -22.86
CA SER A 297 6.05 -14.28 -21.84
C SER A 297 6.72 -13.34 -20.84
N PHE A 298 6.28 -13.37 -19.58
CA PHE A 298 6.98 -12.64 -18.54
C PHE A 298 8.33 -13.31 -18.31
N ARG A 299 9.36 -12.48 -18.14
CA ARG A 299 10.74 -12.89 -17.95
C ARG A 299 11.15 -12.52 -16.54
N ASN A 300 11.73 -13.46 -15.82
CA ASN A 300 12.24 -13.21 -14.47
C ASN A 300 13.45 -12.26 -14.50
N ALA A 301 13.83 -11.75 -13.33
CA ALA A 301 14.88 -10.75 -13.22
C ALA A 301 16.24 -11.24 -13.75
N GLN A 302 16.56 -12.51 -13.54
CA GLN A 302 17.78 -13.14 -14.03
C GLN A 302 17.84 -13.17 -15.57
N GLU A 303 16.78 -13.58 -16.25
CA GLU A 303 16.70 -13.59 -17.72
C GLU A 303 16.81 -12.18 -18.30
N LEU A 304 16.14 -11.22 -17.67
CA LEU A 304 16.21 -9.81 -18.07
C LEU A 304 17.63 -9.25 -17.89
N LYS A 305 18.29 -9.57 -16.77
CA LYS A 305 19.67 -9.17 -16.51
C LYS A 305 20.64 -9.78 -17.51
N ALA A 306 20.47 -11.05 -17.87
CA ALA A 306 21.27 -11.72 -18.91
C ALA A 306 21.11 -11.05 -20.29
N ALA A 307 19.93 -10.48 -20.56
CA ALA A 307 19.66 -9.71 -21.77
C ALA A 307 20.09 -8.22 -21.69
N GLY A 308 20.83 -7.82 -20.67
CA GLY A 308 21.35 -6.45 -20.51
C GLY A 308 20.38 -5.47 -19.84
N VAL A 309 19.30 -5.95 -19.21
CA VAL A 309 18.39 -5.09 -18.43
C VAL A 309 18.91 -4.89 -17.01
N HIS A 310 19.07 -3.64 -16.61
CA HIS A 310 19.46 -3.23 -15.27
C HIS A 310 18.27 -2.66 -14.51
N PHE A 311 18.12 -3.09 -13.26
CA PHE A 311 17.08 -2.62 -12.36
C PHE A 311 17.52 -1.35 -11.63
N ARG A 312 16.62 -0.37 -11.54
CA ARG A 312 16.84 0.90 -10.85
C ARG A 312 15.65 1.20 -9.94
N ARG A 313 15.95 1.77 -8.78
CA ARG A 313 14.92 2.33 -7.89
C ARG A 313 14.43 3.67 -8.46
N SER A 314 13.11 3.88 -8.45
CA SER A 314 12.53 5.16 -8.78
C SER A 314 12.69 6.19 -7.66
N LYS A 315 12.60 7.47 -8.02
CA LYS A 315 12.66 8.58 -7.07
C LYS A 315 11.37 8.75 -6.28
N THR A 316 10.25 8.28 -6.83
CA THR A 316 8.96 8.36 -6.15
C THR A 316 8.47 6.98 -5.70
N PHE A 317 7.53 7.01 -4.78
CA PHE A 317 6.82 5.84 -4.27
C PHE A 317 5.49 5.59 -5.00
N SER A 318 5.18 6.39 -6.03
CA SER A 318 3.95 6.17 -6.77
C SER A 318 4.08 4.87 -7.53
N LEU A 319 3.08 3.99 -7.40
CA LEU A 319 3.06 2.72 -8.15
C LEU A 319 3.03 2.94 -9.66
N LYS A 320 2.59 4.13 -10.11
CA LYS A 320 2.60 4.52 -11.52
C LYS A 320 3.98 4.91 -12.05
N ASP A 321 4.97 5.09 -11.19
CA ASP A 321 6.31 5.51 -11.56
C ASP A 321 7.20 4.32 -11.97
N VAL A 322 6.68 3.52 -12.90
CA VAL A 322 7.41 2.43 -13.55
C VAL A 322 7.75 2.86 -14.96
N SER A 323 9.03 2.74 -15.32
CA SER A 323 9.49 3.09 -16.66
C SER A 323 10.57 2.15 -17.14
N PHE A 324 10.56 1.89 -18.44
CA PHE A 324 11.60 1.15 -19.12
C PHE A 324 12.20 2.00 -20.24
N THR A 325 13.53 2.10 -20.25
CA THR A 325 14.28 2.81 -21.29
C THR A 325 15.35 1.89 -21.86
N SER A 326 15.48 1.88 -23.18
CA SER A 326 16.49 1.10 -23.90
C SER A 326 17.56 2.05 -24.43
N GLN A 327 18.82 1.84 -24.04
CA GLN A 327 19.98 2.63 -24.47
C GLN A 327 21.07 1.68 -24.99
N GLY A 328 21.24 1.62 -26.31
CA GLY A 328 22.24 0.72 -26.93
C GLY A 328 21.94 -0.75 -26.63
N PHE A 329 22.86 -1.42 -25.95
CA PHE A 329 22.73 -2.81 -25.47
C PHE A 329 22.21 -2.91 -24.02
N ALA A 330 22.02 -1.78 -23.33
CA ALA A 330 21.52 -1.76 -21.96
C ALA A 330 20.04 -1.36 -21.92
N GLY A 331 19.24 -2.10 -21.15
CA GLY A 331 17.91 -1.70 -20.72
C GLY A 331 17.95 -1.16 -19.30
N PHE A 332 17.11 -0.19 -18.96
CA PHE A 332 16.96 0.30 -17.60
C PHE A 332 15.49 0.25 -17.21
N LEU A 333 15.15 -0.66 -16.29
CA LEU A 333 13.83 -0.78 -15.69
C LEU A 333 13.83 -0.08 -14.33
N SER A 334 13.09 1.02 -14.23
CA SER A 334 12.88 1.78 -13.00
C SER A 334 11.60 1.34 -12.32
N LEU A 335 11.67 0.99 -11.03
CA LEU A 335 10.54 0.54 -10.22
C LEU A 335 10.46 1.33 -8.89
N PRO A 336 9.25 1.69 -8.42
CA PRO A 336 9.09 2.29 -7.11
C PRO A 336 9.50 1.29 -6.03
N PRO A 337 10.10 1.76 -4.93
CA PRO A 337 10.52 0.90 -3.84
C PRO A 337 9.33 0.39 -3.00
N ILE A 338 9.47 -0.82 -2.48
CA ILE A 338 8.58 -1.49 -1.53
C ILE A 338 9.32 -1.74 -0.23
N ASN A 339 8.63 -1.53 0.90
CA ASN A 339 9.15 -1.81 2.24
C ASN A 339 8.50 -3.04 2.90
N GLU A 340 9.07 -3.50 4.01
CA GLU A 340 8.54 -4.60 4.81
C GLU A 340 7.09 -4.41 5.27
N ASP A 341 6.80 -3.28 5.91
CA ASP A 341 5.45 -2.87 6.32
C ASP A 341 4.48 -2.78 5.14
N ALA A 342 5.00 -2.64 3.92
CA ALA A 342 4.17 -2.50 2.73
C ALA A 342 3.59 -3.85 2.28
N MET A 343 4.16 -5.02 2.61
CA MET A 343 3.65 -6.29 2.08
C MET A 343 2.26 -6.66 2.60
N SER A 344 2.00 -6.55 3.91
CA SER A 344 0.63 -6.75 4.43
C SER A 344 -0.32 -5.68 3.88
N LEU A 345 0.16 -4.45 3.71
CA LEU A 345 -0.60 -3.37 3.14
C LEU A 345 -0.96 -3.63 1.66
N PHE A 346 -0.02 -4.12 0.86
CA PHE A 346 -0.24 -4.51 -0.54
C PHE A 346 -1.28 -5.62 -0.62
N LEU A 347 -1.21 -6.63 0.25
CA LEU A 347 -2.21 -7.69 0.34
C LEU A 347 -3.61 -7.15 0.61
N ASN A 348 -3.74 -6.20 1.55
CA ASN A 348 -5.02 -5.57 1.85
C ASN A 348 -5.53 -4.69 0.69
N LEU A 349 -4.64 -3.97 -0.01
CA LEU A 349 -4.98 -3.20 -1.20
C LEU A 349 -5.39 -4.10 -2.38
N ILE A 350 -4.74 -5.25 -2.56
CA ILE A 350 -5.09 -6.25 -3.56
C ILE A 350 -6.45 -6.87 -3.23
N ALA A 351 -6.66 -7.26 -1.96
CA ALA A 351 -7.95 -7.74 -1.49
C ALA A 351 -9.06 -6.73 -1.79
N TYR A 352 -8.79 -5.44 -1.56
CA TYR A 352 -9.72 -4.37 -1.87
C TYR A 352 -9.99 -4.27 -3.38
N GLU A 353 -8.96 -4.32 -4.23
CA GLU A 353 -9.09 -4.33 -5.70
C GLU A 353 -9.82 -5.55 -6.26
N MET A 354 -9.80 -6.68 -5.54
CA MET A 354 -10.48 -7.92 -5.90
C MET A 354 -11.94 -7.97 -5.43
N CYS A 355 -12.40 -7.01 -4.63
CA CYS A 355 -13.81 -6.94 -4.21
C CYS A 355 -14.74 -6.73 -5.42
N PRO A 356 -15.85 -7.49 -5.53
CA PRO A 356 -16.67 -7.54 -6.75
C PRO A 356 -17.42 -6.24 -7.06
N ASP A 357 -17.69 -5.43 -6.04
CA ASP A 357 -18.36 -4.14 -6.12
C ASP A 357 -17.40 -2.96 -6.39
N PHE A 358 -16.08 -3.18 -6.25
CA PHE A 358 -15.09 -2.12 -6.45
C PHE A 358 -14.68 -1.99 -7.91
N ARG A 359 -15.28 -1.01 -8.60
CA ARG A 359 -14.86 -0.61 -9.94
C ARG A 359 -13.54 0.15 -9.89
N ASN A 360 -12.45 -0.50 -10.28
CA ASN A 360 -11.10 0.04 -10.20
C ASN A 360 -10.26 -0.24 -11.46
N ASP A 361 -9.07 0.34 -11.53
CA ASP A 361 -8.11 0.19 -12.64
C ASP A 361 -7.11 -0.96 -12.43
N PHE A 362 -7.24 -1.71 -11.33
CA PHE A 362 -6.36 -2.81 -10.90
C PHE A 362 -4.89 -2.40 -10.81
N ALA A 363 -4.61 -1.14 -10.52
CA ALA A 363 -3.25 -0.61 -10.55
C ALA A 363 -2.33 -1.25 -9.51
N VAL A 364 -2.82 -1.52 -8.29
CA VAL A 364 -2.03 -2.16 -7.23
C VAL A 364 -1.82 -3.64 -7.53
N THR A 365 -2.88 -4.35 -7.90
CA THR A 365 -2.87 -5.77 -8.29
C THR A 365 -1.96 -6.01 -9.48
N SER A 366 -2.02 -5.13 -10.48
CA SER A 366 -1.18 -5.23 -11.66
C SER A 366 0.28 -4.91 -11.36
N TYR A 367 0.55 -3.98 -10.44
CA TYR A 367 1.92 -3.74 -9.98
C TYR A 367 2.50 -4.97 -9.28
N PHE A 368 1.73 -5.57 -8.38
CA PHE A 368 2.17 -6.77 -7.65
C PHE A 368 2.33 -7.97 -8.59
N SER A 369 1.40 -8.18 -9.52
CA SER A 369 1.50 -9.22 -10.55
C SER A 369 2.74 -9.01 -11.44
N PHE A 370 3.03 -7.76 -11.82
CA PHE A 370 4.27 -7.43 -12.54
C PHE A 370 5.52 -7.78 -11.73
N LEU A 371 5.57 -7.48 -10.43
CA LEU A 371 6.69 -7.86 -9.58
C LEU A 371 6.81 -9.37 -9.37
N SER A 372 5.68 -10.07 -9.16
CA SER A 372 5.65 -11.53 -9.07
C SER A 372 6.25 -12.17 -10.34
N SER A 373 5.95 -11.61 -11.51
CA SER A 373 6.52 -12.06 -12.77
C SER A 373 8.04 -11.87 -12.89
N LEU A 374 8.61 -10.90 -12.15
CA LEU A 374 10.05 -10.67 -12.09
C LEU A 374 10.74 -11.58 -11.06
N ILE A 375 10.03 -12.06 -10.04
CA ILE A 375 10.57 -12.84 -8.91
C ILE A 375 10.13 -14.29 -9.06
N ALA A 376 10.84 -15.06 -9.88
CA ALA A 376 10.59 -16.50 -10.03
C ALA A 376 11.41 -17.33 -9.04
N HIS A 377 12.61 -16.86 -8.70
CA HIS A 377 13.57 -17.55 -7.85
C HIS A 377 14.16 -16.63 -6.78
N PRO A 378 14.77 -17.17 -5.71
CA PRO A 378 15.41 -16.36 -4.65
C PRO A 378 16.48 -15.41 -5.20
N GLU A 379 17.20 -15.81 -6.25
CA GLU A 379 18.20 -14.94 -6.89
C GLU A 379 17.58 -13.73 -7.60
N ASP A 380 16.32 -13.78 -8.02
CA ASP A 380 15.60 -12.63 -8.55
C ASP A 380 15.25 -11.63 -7.44
N ALA A 381 14.74 -12.15 -6.30
CA ALA A 381 14.45 -11.35 -5.11
C ALA A 381 15.71 -10.62 -4.62
N LYS A 382 16.83 -11.33 -4.56
CA LYS A 382 18.15 -10.79 -4.19
C LYS A 382 18.62 -9.69 -5.12
N GLN A 383 18.36 -9.81 -6.42
CA GLN A 383 18.69 -8.76 -7.40
C GLN A 383 17.88 -7.49 -7.17
N LEU A 384 16.56 -7.61 -6.99
CA LEU A 384 15.69 -6.46 -6.74
C LEU A 384 15.98 -5.80 -5.39
N ARG A 385 16.38 -6.59 -4.39
CA ARG A 385 16.87 -6.12 -3.08
C ARG A 385 18.17 -5.35 -3.22
N SER A 386 19.12 -5.87 -4.01
CA SER A 386 20.40 -5.19 -4.31
C SER A 386 20.18 -3.86 -5.05
N ALA A 387 19.15 -3.79 -5.90
CA ALA A 387 18.73 -2.56 -6.58
C ALA A 387 17.95 -1.58 -5.69
N ARG A 388 17.71 -1.92 -4.41
CA ARG A 388 16.89 -1.16 -3.45
C ARG A 388 15.46 -0.92 -3.91
N ILE A 389 14.91 -1.86 -4.69
CA ILE A 389 13.49 -1.90 -5.02
C ILE A 389 12.73 -2.61 -3.89
N LEU A 390 13.28 -3.71 -3.37
CA LEU A 390 12.74 -4.42 -2.21
C LEU A 390 13.58 -4.06 -0.97
N CYS A 391 13.08 -3.15 -0.13
CA CYS A 391 13.80 -2.56 0.99
C CYS A 391 13.36 -3.11 2.35
N ASN A 392 14.31 -3.29 3.27
CA ASN A 392 14.09 -3.59 4.69
C ASN A 392 13.24 -4.83 5.02
N LEU A 393 13.00 -5.73 4.06
CA LEU A 393 12.28 -6.99 4.31
C LEU A 393 13.13 -7.91 5.18
N ARG A 394 12.69 -8.24 6.41
CA ARG A 394 13.44 -9.12 7.33
C ARG A 394 13.44 -10.59 6.88
N GLY A 395 12.60 -10.95 5.92
CA GLY A 395 12.55 -12.28 5.33
C GLY A 395 13.75 -12.59 4.42
N SER A 396 14.12 -13.87 4.34
CA SER A 396 15.13 -14.34 3.40
C SER A 396 14.67 -14.12 1.96
N ASP A 397 15.59 -14.19 0.99
CA ASP A 397 15.22 -14.08 -0.42
C ASP A 397 14.31 -15.24 -0.85
N GLU A 398 14.46 -16.41 -0.22
CA GLU A 398 13.60 -17.59 -0.39
C GLU A 398 12.19 -17.32 0.10
N ALA A 399 12.02 -16.87 1.35
CA ALA A 399 10.70 -16.57 1.90
C ALA A 399 9.95 -15.49 1.09
N LEU A 400 10.70 -14.56 0.47
CA LEU A 400 10.12 -13.56 -0.41
C LEU A 400 9.67 -14.15 -1.74
N ALA A 401 10.50 -14.98 -2.36
CA ALA A 401 10.14 -15.68 -3.60
C ALA A 401 8.92 -16.59 -3.38
N ASP A 402 8.87 -17.33 -2.27
CA ASP A 402 7.75 -18.18 -1.90
C ASP A 402 6.44 -17.38 -1.76
N LEU A 403 6.49 -16.20 -1.11
CA LEU A 403 5.33 -15.31 -0.99
C LEU A 403 4.79 -14.86 -2.36
N PHE A 404 5.68 -14.41 -3.25
CA PHE A 404 5.27 -13.98 -4.60
C PHE A 404 4.79 -15.13 -5.48
N HIS A 405 5.31 -16.34 -5.26
CA HIS A 405 4.88 -17.56 -5.94
C HIS A 405 3.53 -18.06 -5.44
N GLU A 406 3.25 -17.94 -4.13
CA GLU A 406 1.97 -18.32 -3.52
C GLU A 406 0.84 -17.41 -4.01
N ILE A 407 1.05 -16.09 -4.06
CA ILE A 407 -0.01 -15.12 -4.42
C ILE A 407 -0.11 -14.87 -5.92
N GLY A 408 1.02 -14.84 -6.62
CA GLY A 408 1.13 -14.40 -8.01
C GLY A 408 0.13 -15.01 -9.00
N PRO A 409 -0.08 -16.34 -9.00
CA PRO A 409 -0.97 -17.02 -9.94
C PRO A 409 -2.43 -16.57 -9.91
N ASP A 410 -2.91 -16.11 -8.75
CA ASP A 410 -4.30 -15.69 -8.55
C ASP A 410 -4.55 -14.22 -8.92
N LEU A 411 -3.50 -13.48 -9.28
CA LEU A 411 -3.59 -12.06 -9.61
C LEU A 411 -3.62 -11.82 -11.12
N VAL A 412 -4.52 -10.95 -11.55
CA VAL A 412 -4.67 -10.59 -12.96
C VAL A 412 -3.93 -9.29 -13.28
N LEU A 413 -3.00 -9.34 -14.24
CA LEU A 413 -2.37 -8.15 -14.82
C LEU A 413 -3.32 -7.44 -15.79
N ALA A 414 -4.24 -6.64 -15.25
CA ALA A 414 -5.26 -5.95 -16.04
C ALA A 414 -4.85 -4.54 -16.52
N HIS A 415 -3.98 -3.84 -15.79
CA HIS A 415 -3.74 -2.42 -16.01
C HIS A 415 -2.85 -2.14 -17.26
N PRO A 416 -3.28 -1.29 -18.21
CA PRO A 416 -2.62 -1.09 -19.51
C PRO A 416 -1.15 -0.65 -19.46
N MET A 417 -0.79 0.16 -18.45
CA MET A 417 0.59 0.63 -18.26
C MET A 417 1.57 -0.52 -18.14
N TYR A 418 1.28 -1.53 -17.29
CA TYR A 418 2.19 -2.66 -17.09
C TYR A 418 2.23 -3.57 -18.31
N LYS A 419 1.10 -3.74 -19.02
CA LYS A 419 1.08 -4.43 -20.31
C LYS A 419 2.01 -3.76 -21.33
N SER A 420 1.99 -2.42 -21.41
CA SER A 420 2.88 -1.65 -22.28
C SER A 420 4.35 -1.80 -21.90
N ILE A 421 4.66 -1.78 -20.60
CA ILE A 421 6.03 -1.96 -20.10
C ILE A 421 6.54 -3.37 -20.42
N ASN A 422 5.71 -4.39 -20.19
CA ASN A 422 6.05 -5.77 -20.51
C ASN A 422 6.30 -5.96 -22.01
N ALA A 423 5.48 -5.35 -22.87
CA ALA A 423 5.69 -5.40 -24.32
C ALA A 423 7.04 -4.76 -24.73
N LYS A 424 7.43 -3.64 -24.11
CA LYS A 424 8.73 -3.00 -24.37
C LYS A 424 9.91 -3.85 -23.89
N LEU A 425 9.78 -4.51 -22.74
CA LEU A 425 10.79 -5.44 -22.22
C LEU A 425 10.98 -6.62 -23.17
N GLU A 426 9.89 -7.25 -23.60
CA GLU A 426 9.92 -8.38 -24.52
C GLU A 426 10.51 -7.98 -25.88
N GLN A 427 10.18 -6.78 -26.38
CA GLN A 427 10.76 -6.26 -27.61
C GLN A 427 12.28 -6.07 -27.47
N HIS A 428 12.74 -5.46 -26.38
CA HIS A 428 14.16 -5.28 -26.11
C HIS A 428 14.89 -6.62 -26.05
N TYR A 429 14.34 -7.57 -25.27
CA TYR A 429 14.87 -8.91 -25.16
C TYR A 429 15.00 -9.59 -26.53
N LYS A 430 13.92 -9.65 -27.32
CA LYS A 430 13.93 -10.32 -28.63
C LYS A 430 14.91 -9.69 -29.61
N THR A 431 14.92 -8.36 -29.72
CA THR A 431 15.80 -7.67 -30.67
C THR A 431 17.26 -7.84 -30.27
N LYS A 432 17.58 -7.77 -28.98
CA LYS A 432 18.96 -7.82 -28.50
C LYS A 432 19.49 -9.25 -28.36
N TRP A 433 18.65 -10.21 -27.99
CA TRP A 433 18.98 -11.63 -28.05
C TRP A 433 19.37 -12.05 -29.47
N LYS A 434 18.61 -11.62 -30.48
CA LYS A 434 18.95 -11.88 -31.89
C LYS A 434 20.27 -11.24 -32.29
N ALA A 435 20.52 -10.00 -31.86
CA ALA A 435 21.78 -9.30 -32.18
C ALA A 435 22.99 -9.93 -31.50
N TRP A 436 22.88 -10.26 -30.21
CA TRP A 436 23.93 -10.94 -29.45
C TRP A 436 24.21 -12.33 -30.01
N PHE A 437 23.17 -13.10 -30.33
CA PHE A 437 23.31 -14.42 -30.94
C PHE A 437 23.96 -14.34 -32.33
N ALA A 438 23.63 -13.33 -33.13
CA ALA A 438 24.29 -13.10 -34.41
C ALA A 438 25.78 -12.78 -34.24
N GLN A 439 26.15 -11.91 -33.30
CA GLN A 439 27.55 -11.59 -32.99
C GLN A 439 28.31 -12.82 -32.47
N PHE A 440 27.71 -13.59 -31.56
CA PHE A 440 28.30 -14.82 -31.06
C PHE A 440 28.57 -15.83 -32.19
N LEU A 441 27.64 -15.99 -33.13
CA LEU A 441 27.85 -16.83 -34.30
C LEU A 441 29.01 -16.32 -35.16
N GLU A 442 29.13 -15.00 -35.36
CA GLU A 442 30.22 -14.41 -36.15
C GLU A 442 31.60 -14.58 -35.47
N ASP A 443 31.66 -14.33 -34.16
CA ASP A 443 32.91 -14.36 -33.37
C ASP A 443 33.42 -15.78 -33.09
N HIS A 444 32.52 -16.73 -32.82
CA HIS A 444 32.89 -18.11 -32.49
C HIS A 444 32.85 -19.06 -33.70
N PHE A 445 32.03 -18.75 -34.71
CA PHE A 445 31.87 -19.57 -35.90
C PHE A 445 32.15 -18.73 -37.15
N SER A 446 33.42 -18.48 -37.39
CA SER A 446 33.92 -17.67 -38.53
C SER A 446 33.55 -18.22 -39.91
N SER A 447 33.02 -19.45 -39.98
CA SER A 447 32.55 -20.09 -41.20
C SER A 447 31.32 -20.98 -40.92
N PRO A 448 30.31 -21.00 -41.81
CA PRO A 448 29.19 -21.96 -41.72
C PRO A 448 29.65 -23.42 -41.58
N TRP A 449 30.82 -23.77 -42.15
CA TRP A 449 31.41 -25.10 -42.05
C TRP A 449 31.91 -25.44 -40.64
N ALA A 450 32.41 -24.45 -39.89
CA ALA A 450 32.84 -24.66 -38.50
C ALA A 450 31.63 -24.94 -37.59
N MET A 451 30.50 -24.27 -37.84
CA MET A 451 29.24 -24.52 -37.13
C MET A 451 28.71 -25.93 -37.46
N LEU A 452 28.71 -26.33 -38.73
CA LEU A 452 28.31 -27.68 -39.14
C LEU A 452 29.23 -28.76 -38.57
N ALA A 453 30.54 -28.53 -38.51
CA ALA A 453 31.49 -29.44 -37.91
C ALA A 453 31.28 -29.59 -36.40
N PHE A 454 31.01 -28.50 -35.67
CA PHE A 454 30.68 -28.52 -34.25
C PHE A 454 29.38 -29.29 -33.98
N ILE A 455 28.34 -29.04 -34.78
CA ILE A 455 27.07 -29.79 -34.69
C ILE A 455 27.30 -31.28 -34.96
N GLY A 456 28.09 -31.61 -36.00
CA GLY A 456 28.45 -33.00 -36.31
C GLY A 456 29.19 -33.69 -35.16
N ALA A 457 30.16 -33.01 -34.54
CA ALA A 457 30.89 -33.52 -33.39
C ALA A 457 29.97 -33.75 -32.18
N LEU A 458 29.05 -32.82 -31.91
CA LEU A 458 28.06 -32.95 -30.82
C LEU A 458 27.12 -34.14 -31.05
N ILE A 459 26.62 -34.32 -32.28
CA ILE A 459 25.77 -35.47 -32.64
C ILE A 459 26.55 -36.78 -32.46
N ALA A 460 27.80 -36.84 -32.92
CA ALA A 460 28.65 -38.01 -32.74
C ALA A 460 28.88 -38.35 -31.26
N LEU A 461 29.06 -37.33 -30.40
CA LEU A 461 29.24 -37.50 -28.96
C LEU A 461 27.96 -38.02 -28.29
N ILE A 462 26.79 -37.49 -28.66
CA ILE A 462 25.48 -37.97 -28.18
C ILE A 462 25.27 -39.43 -28.61
N LEU A 463 25.50 -39.75 -29.89
CA LEU A 463 25.39 -41.13 -30.39
C LEU A 463 26.36 -42.08 -29.69
N SER A 464 27.59 -41.63 -29.41
CA SER A 464 28.57 -42.41 -28.64
C SER A 464 28.09 -42.65 -27.21
N GLY A 465 27.47 -41.65 -26.58
CA GLY A 465 26.86 -41.79 -25.25
C GLY A 465 25.70 -42.77 -25.24
N ILE A 466 24.81 -42.70 -26.23
CA ILE A 466 23.70 -43.66 -26.41
C ILE A 466 24.24 -45.07 -26.66
N GLN A 467 25.22 -45.22 -27.53
CA GLN A 467 25.86 -46.51 -27.80
C GLN A 467 26.51 -47.09 -26.54
N THR A 468 27.20 -46.26 -25.77
CA THR A 468 27.81 -46.66 -24.49
C THR A 468 26.74 -47.08 -23.48
N TRP A 469 25.63 -46.34 -23.42
CA TRP A 469 24.49 -46.66 -22.55
C TRP A 469 23.88 -48.02 -22.89
N TYR A 470 23.61 -48.30 -24.17
CA TYR A 470 23.12 -49.60 -24.62
C TYR A 470 24.13 -50.74 -24.41
N ALA A 471 25.43 -50.46 -24.56
CA ALA A 471 26.48 -51.44 -24.28
C ALA A 471 26.55 -51.79 -22.79
N VAL A 472 26.38 -50.82 -21.89
CA VAL A 472 26.30 -51.04 -20.44
C VAL A 472 25.01 -51.80 -20.08
N LEU A 473 23.86 -51.42 -20.62
CA LEU A 473 22.58 -52.11 -20.41
C LEU A 473 22.62 -53.58 -20.87
N SER A 474 23.26 -53.87 -22.00
CA SER A 474 23.41 -55.25 -22.48
C SER A 474 24.34 -56.11 -21.62
N PHE A 475 25.22 -55.48 -20.83
CA PHE A 475 26.07 -56.17 -19.85
C PHE A 475 25.32 -56.53 -18.56
N TYR A 476 24.28 -55.76 -18.20
CA TYR A 476 23.42 -56.01 -17.02
C TYR A 476 22.21 -56.91 -17.32
N GLN A 477 21.92 -57.22 -18.58
CA GLN A 477 20.85 -58.15 -19.01
C GLN A 477 21.31 -59.60 -19.19
N LYS A 478 22.45 -59.98 -18.59
CA LYS A 478 22.99 -61.34 -18.64
C LYS A 478 22.98 -62.04 -17.30
#